data_AF-A0A6U1MHU8-F1
#
_entry.id   AF-A0A6U1MHU8-F1
#
_cell.length_a   1.000
_cell.length_b   1.000
_cell.length_c   1.000
_cell.angle_alpha   90.00
_cell.angle_beta   90.00
_cell.angle_gamma   90.00
#
_symmetry.space_group_name_H-M   'P 1'
#
loop_
_entity.id
_entity.type
_entity.pdbx_description
1 polymer ?
#
loop_
_entity_poly.entity_id
_entity_poly.type
_entity_poly.pdbx_seq_one_letter_code
_entity_poly.pdbx_strand_id
1 'polypeptide(L)'
;QSTKSPDGRFDCAAGKIDRCPFDCVVTNTRAATADVVLSVTPGASVRAQGHCPLQKTAHFSMETEVYYPSLAITPESMRSWDFIGTTKLASDVPLGYGGWFDFNLFEPPVPKTADAMAVAVISNCAGHNRRLEYIRELVRAGVTVHHLGACDHNKDWSPPSGMSRGRFVDKIDMLRPYKFTLAFENTNDPDYVTEKYFQPLVAGSVPVYMGAQNSELYAPAPHSVIRTDDFADARALAKYLLFLASNEEAYNALLEWKYTGVSPGFAHAMAATTDMHSHCRLCRLARETLEVEVGDRDALSPETVLAPQTKDEAPGAVPYPGMGG
;
A
#
# COMPACT_ATOMS: atom_id res chain seq x y z
N GLN A 1 -22.14 -22.30 13.76
CA GLN A 1 -21.50 -22.78 12.52
C GLN A 1 -20.78 -21.58 11.92
N SER A 2 -19.47 -21.50 12.14
CA SER A 2 -18.61 -20.39 11.69
C SER A 2 -18.05 -20.71 10.30
N THR A 3 -18.36 -19.88 9.32
CA THR A 3 -17.82 -20.00 7.97
C THR A 3 -16.59 -19.11 7.84
N LYS A 4 -15.41 -19.73 7.70
CA LYS A 4 -14.19 -19.10 7.20
C LYS A 4 -14.52 -18.33 5.92
N SER A 5 -14.11 -17.06 5.82
CA SER A 5 -14.14 -16.40 4.52
C SER A 5 -12.92 -16.88 3.69
N PRO A 6 -13.10 -17.20 2.39
CA PRO A 6 -12.00 -17.71 1.55
C PRO A 6 -10.95 -16.66 1.15
N ASP A 7 -11.11 -15.40 1.59
CA ASP A 7 -10.43 -14.23 1.02
C ASP A 7 -9.56 -13.45 2.03
N GLY A 8 -9.16 -14.08 3.14
CA GLY A 8 -8.16 -13.50 4.06
C GLY A 8 -8.59 -12.21 4.77
N ARG A 9 -9.89 -11.96 4.91
CA ARG A 9 -10.40 -10.75 5.57
C ARG A 9 -10.25 -10.84 7.09
N PHE A 10 -9.93 -9.69 7.68
CA PHE A 10 -10.01 -9.46 9.11
C PHE A 10 -11.45 -9.61 9.60
N ASP A 11 -11.71 -10.57 10.48
CA ASP A 11 -13.01 -10.69 11.15
C ASP A 11 -13.06 -9.69 12.32
N CYS A 12 -13.65 -8.52 12.05
CA CYS A 12 -13.85 -7.47 13.06
C CYS A 12 -14.69 -7.94 14.26
N ALA A 13 -15.50 -9.00 14.13
CA ALA A 13 -16.32 -9.52 15.23
C ALA A 13 -15.54 -10.46 16.15
N ALA A 14 -14.47 -11.09 15.66
CA ALA A 14 -13.63 -12.02 16.41
C ALA A 14 -12.24 -11.46 16.78
N GLY A 15 -11.79 -10.38 16.13
CA GLY A 15 -10.45 -9.79 16.31
C GLY A 15 -9.30 -10.69 15.82
N LYS A 16 -9.61 -11.86 15.24
CA LYS A 16 -8.61 -12.83 14.76
C LYS A 16 -8.35 -12.64 13.27
N ILE A 17 -7.07 -12.47 12.92
CA ILE A 17 -6.59 -12.43 11.54
C ILE A 17 -6.27 -13.86 11.11
N ASP A 18 -6.83 -14.32 9.99
CA ASP A 18 -6.54 -15.67 9.48
C ASP A 18 -5.03 -15.82 9.24
N ARG A 19 -4.45 -16.95 9.67
CA ARG A 19 -3.01 -17.27 9.62
C ARG A 19 -2.06 -16.30 10.34
N CYS A 20 -2.56 -15.47 11.27
CA CYS A 20 -1.68 -14.68 12.13
C CYS A 20 -1.21 -15.49 13.34
N PRO A 21 0.11 -15.68 13.56
CA PRO A 21 0.61 -16.45 14.69
C PRO A 21 0.64 -15.64 16.00
N PHE A 22 0.39 -14.32 15.93
CA PHE A 22 0.45 -13.43 17.08
C PHE A 22 -0.94 -13.29 17.73
N ASP A 23 -1.01 -13.55 19.03
CA ASP A 23 -2.22 -13.30 19.84
C ASP A 23 -2.31 -11.81 20.16
N CYS A 24 -3.14 -11.10 19.40
CA CYS A 24 -3.30 -9.65 19.48
C CYS A 24 -4.67 -9.24 18.94
N VAL A 25 -5.32 -8.33 19.66
CA VAL A 25 -6.63 -7.77 19.33
C VAL A 25 -6.45 -6.35 18.80
N VAL A 26 -6.70 -6.18 17.50
CA VAL A 26 -6.77 -4.87 16.85
C VAL A 26 -8.23 -4.44 16.75
N THR A 27 -8.52 -3.19 17.09
CA THR A 27 -9.88 -2.66 17.01
C THR A 27 -9.88 -1.27 16.38
N ASN A 28 -10.93 -0.93 15.64
CA ASN A 28 -11.20 0.43 15.20
C ASN A 28 -12.20 1.17 16.12
N THR A 29 -12.64 0.51 17.19
CA THR A 29 -13.47 1.09 18.26
C THR A 29 -12.64 1.19 19.55
N ARG A 30 -12.87 2.20 20.39
CA ARG A 30 -12.09 2.42 21.63
C ARG A 30 -12.42 1.40 22.73
N ALA A 31 -12.14 0.13 22.47
CA ALA A 31 -12.33 -0.95 23.42
C ALA A 31 -11.16 -1.02 24.40
N ALA A 32 -11.44 -0.99 25.70
CA ALA A 32 -10.41 -1.03 26.76
C ALA A 32 -9.61 -2.34 26.80
N THR A 33 -10.10 -3.40 26.14
CA THR A 33 -9.50 -4.74 26.13
C THR A 33 -8.63 -5.02 24.90
N ALA A 34 -8.50 -4.08 23.98
CA ALA A 34 -7.70 -4.29 22.77
C ALA A 34 -6.23 -3.95 22.99
N ASP A 35 -5.34 -4.68 22.33
CA ASP A 35 -3.90 -4.41 22.32
C ASP A 35 -3.59 -3.16 21.47
N VAL A 36 -4.29 -2.99 20.34
CA VAL A 36 -4.08 -1.87 19.42
C VAL A 36 -5.41 -1.21 19.03
N VAL A 37 -5.48 0.11 19.20
CA VAL A 37 -6.55 0.96 18.65
C VAL A 37 -6.09 1.55 17.32
N LEU A 38 -6.72 1.09 16.24
CA LEU A 38 -6.42 1.45 14.87
C LEU A 38 -7.38 2.52 14.35
N SER A 39 -6.86 3.65 13.91
CA SER A 39 -7.60 4.59 13.07
C SER A 39 -7.30 4.34 11.59
N VAL A 40 -8.34 4.34 10.77
CA VAL A 40 -8.22 4.27 9.30
C VAL A 40 -8.63 5.57 8.60
N THR A 41 -9.04 6.58 9.37
CA THR A 41 -9.53 7.85 8.83
C THR A 41 -8.34 8.75 8.47
N PRO A 42 -8.19 9.17 7.19
CA PRO A 42 -7.19 10.17 6.83
C PRO A 42 -7.40 11.47 7.62
N GLY A 43 -6.33 12.06 8.15
CA GLY A 43 -6.44 13.29 8.96
C GLY A 43 -6.97 13.09 10.37
N ALA A 44 -7.10 11.85 10.84
CA ALA A 44 -7.38 11.59 12.26
C ALA A 44 -6.26 12.20 13.13
N SER A 45 -6.66 12.99 14.13
CA SER A 45 -5.77 13.39 15.22
C SER A 45 -6.03 12.49 16.42
N VAL A 46 -4.97 12.04 17.08
CA VAL A 46 -5.10 11.41 18.40
C VAL A 46 -4.78 12.43 19.44
N ARG A 47 -5.83 12.87 20.13
CA ARG A 47 -5.78 12.95 21.58
C ARG A 47 -7.17 12.77 22.16
N ALA A 48 -7.19 12.10 23.32
CA ALA A 48 -8.29 11.94 24.26
C ALA A 48 -9.20 10.71 24.04
N GLN A 49 -8.96 9.60 24.74
CA GLN A 49 -9.56 9.30 26.06
C GLN A 49 -9.41 7.82 26.46
N GLY A 50 -8.95 7.56 27.70
CA GLY A 50 -9.17 6.28 28.40
C GLY A 50 -8.23 5.12 28.07
N HIS A 51 -6.98 5.39 27.69
CA HIS A 51 -6.04 4.32 27.37
C HIS A 51 -5.52 3.61 28.62
N CYS A 52 -5.58 2.27 28.59
CA CYS A 52 -4.74 1.44 29.44
C CYS A 52 -3.26 1.74 29.11
N PRO A 53 -2.34 1.81 30.08
CA PRO A 53 -0.93 2.13 29.82
C PRO A 53 -0.21 1.22 28.82
N LEU A 54 -0.74 0.01 28.58
CA LEU A 54 -0.18 -0.99 27.65
C LEU A 54 -0.94 -1.07 26.33
N GLN A 55 -1.94 -0.21 26.08
CA GLN A 55 -2.66 -0.19 24.82
C GLN A 55 -1.94 0.72 23.82
N LYS A 56 -1.67 0.20 22.61
CA LYS A 56 -1.03 0.92 21.51
C LYS A 56 -2.04 1.57 20.58
N THR A 57 -1.58 2.54 19.82
CA THR A 57 -2.34 3.28 18.82
C THR A 57 -1.69 3.16 17.46
N ALA A 58 -2.49 2.99 16.41
CA ALA A 58 -1.99 2.92 15.05
C ALA A 58 -2.84 3.75 14.09
N HIS A 59 -2.20 4.34 13.08
CA HIS A 59 -2.88 5.06 12.00
C HIS A 59 -2.56 4.46 10.65
N PHE A 60 -3.56 3.86 10.01
CA PHE A 60 -3.43 3.27 8.69
C PHE A 60 -4.16 4.11 7.65
N SER A 61 -3.54 4.33 6.51
CA SER A 61 -4.22 4.90 5.34
C SER A 61 -3.54 4.46 4.05
N MET A 62 -4.34 4.07 3.06
CA MET A 62 -3.85 3.80 1.71
C MET A 62 -4.02 5.01 0.79
N GLU A 63 -4.42 6.17 1.34
CA GLU A 63 -4.44 7.44 0.63
C GLU A 63 -3.06 8.11 0.66
N THR A 64 -2.83 9.06 -0.25
CA THR A 64 -1.53 9.74 -0.38
C THR A 64 -1.45 11.03 0.43
N GLU A 65 -0.24 11.41 0.84
CA GLU A 65 0.01 12.69 1.55
C GLU A 65 -0.32 13.93 0.69
N VAL A 66 -0.33 13.76 -0.64
CA VAL A 66 -0.74 14.80 -1.59
C VAL A 66 -2.21 15.22 -1.41
N TYR A 67 -3.10 14.26 -1.10
CA TYR A 67 -4.51 14.54 -0.80
C TYR A 67 -4.71 14.86 0.68
N TYR A 68 -3.94 14.21 1.56
CA TYR A 68 -4.08 14.35 3.00
C TYR A 68 -2.70 14.60 3.63
N PRO A 69 -2.27 15.87 3.75
CA PRO A 69 -0.95 16.22 4.28
C PRO A 69 -0.64 15.66 5.67
N SER A 70 -1.69 15.35 6.45
CA SER A 70 -1.60 14.66 7.74
C SER A 70 -0.98 13.26 7.68
N LEU A 71 -0.93 12.63 6.49
CA LEU A 71 -0.35 11.31 6.28
C LEU A 71 1.17 11.35 6.10
N ALA A 72 1.76 12.55 6.03
CA ALA A 72 3.20 12.69 5.97
C ALA A 72 3.86 12.06 7.20
N ILE A 73 4.88 11.24 6.95
CA ILE A 73 5.68 10.62 8.01
C ILE A 73 6.70 11.65 8.48
N THR A 74 6.37 12.30 9.59
CA THR A 74 7.14 13.39 10.18
C THR A 74 7.45 13.05 11.63
N PRO A 75 8.45 13.70 12.26
CA PRO A 75 8.67 13.55 13.70
C PRO A 75 7.43 13.84 14.55
N GLU A 76 6.51 14.68 14.08
CA GLU A 76 5.26 14.97 14.78
C GLU A 76 4.24 13.84 14.67
N SER A 77 4.01 13.30 13.47
CA SER A 77 3.10 12.17 13.31
C SER A 77 3.62 10.92 14.02
N MET A 78 4.94 10.67 13.97
CA MET A 78 5.59 9.58 14.72
C MET A 78 5.53 9.74 16.25
N ARG A 79 5.27 10.95 16.76
CA ARG A 79 5.00 11.17 18.20
C ARG A 79 3.52 11.05 18.56
N SER A 80 2.64 11.11 17.56
CA SER A 80 1.19 11.14 17.75
C SER A 80 0.56 9.74 17.73
N TRP A 81 1.28 8.76 17.17
CA TRP A 81 0.86 7.38 17.01
C TRP A 81 2.00 6.46 17.42
N ASP A 82 1.70 5.31 18.03
CA ASP A 82 2.72 4.30 18.30
C ASP A 82 3.18 3.63 16.99
N PHE A 83 2.26 3.45 16.03
CA PHE A 83 2.57 2.88 14.71
C PHE A 83 1.85 3.62 13.58
N ILE A 84 2.53 3.78 12.45
CA ILE A 84 1.99 4.36 11.22
C ILE A 84 2.05 3.32 10.11
N GLY A 85 0.94 3.17 9.37
CA GLY A 85 0.89 2.35 8.17
C GLY A 85 0.40 3.18 6.99
N THR A 86 1.24 3.38 5.98
CA THR A 86 0.84 4.06 4.74
C THR A 86 1.36 3.31 3.53
N THR A 87 1.08 3.80 2.32
CA THR A 87 1.71 3.23 1.11
C THR A 87 3.22 3.44 1.07
N LYS A 88 3.76 4.36 1.89
CA LYS A 88 5.20 4.62 2.00
C LYS A 88 5.92 3.41 2.59
N LEU A 89 7.01 3.01 1.94
CA LEU A 89 7.88 1.94 2.43
C LEU A 89 8.56 2.30 3.76
N ALA A 90 8.66 3.61 4.07
CA ALA A 90 9.19 4.12 5.33
C ALA A 90 8.23 4.03 6.53
N SER A 91 6.96 3.63 6.33
CA SER A 91 6.02 3.43 7.43
C SER A 91 6.35 2.17 8.23
N ASP A 92 5.94 2.11 9.50
CA ASP A 92 6.14 0.93 10.36
C ASP A 92 5.48 -0.31 9.75
N VAL A 93 4.30 -0.10 9.15
CA VAL A 93 3.56 -1.14 8.42
C VAL A 93 3.23 -0.66 7.00
N PRO A 94 4.11 -0.89 6.01
CA PRO A 94 3.82 -0.52 4.62
C PRO A 94 2.59 -1.24 4.07
N LEU A 95 1.68 -0.47 3.49
CA LEU A 95 0.40 -0.91 2.94
C LEU A 95 0.51 -0.98 1.41
N GLY A 96 0.90 -2.14 0.89
CA GLY A 96 0.97 -2.39 -0.55
C GLY A 96 -0.39 -2.75 -1.14
N TYR A 97 -0.63 -2.34 -2.39
CA TYR A 97 -1.77 -2.78 -3.19
C TYR A 97 -1.46 -4.02 -4.05
N GLY A 98 -0.21 -4.48 -4.06
CA GLY A 98 0.28 -5.61 -4.82
C GLY A 98 0.64 -6.78 -3.91
N GLY A 99 0.21 -7.98 -4.30
CA GLY A 99 0.45 -9.21 -3.57
C GLY A 99 0.34 -10.50 -4.36
N TRP A 100 1.08 -11.52 -3.92
CA TRP A 100 1.04 -12.86 -4.54
C TRP A 100 -0.34 -13.51 -4.43
N PHE A 101 -1.05 -13.23 -3.35
CA PHE A 101 -2.40 -13.75 -3.11
C PHE A 101 -3.50 -12.89 -3.77
N ASP A 102 -3.14 -11.69 -4.23
CA ASP A 102 -4.09 -10.73 -4.80
C ASP A 102 -4.22 -10.84 -6.33
N PHE A 103 -3.16 -11.33 -7.00
CA PHE A 103 -3.07 -11.31 -8.46
C PHE A 103 -2.52 -12.63 -9.03
N ASN A 104 -3.29 -13.26 -9.93
CA ASN A 104 -2.80 -14.38 -10.73
C ASN A 104 -1.90 -13.89 -11.89
N LEU A 105 -0.69 -13.46 -11.56
CA LEU A 105 0.22 -12.81 -12.50
C LEU A 105 0.69 -13.70 -13.66
N PHE A 106 0.60 -15.03 -13.51
CA PHE A 106 1.04 -15.98 -14.53
C PHE A 106 -0.08 -16.44 -15.46
N GLU A 107 -1.27 -15.86 -15.37
CA GLU A 107 -2.33 -16.13 -16.35
C GLU A 107 -1.82 -15.75 -17.76
N PRO A 108 -1.86 -16.67 -18.74
CA PRO A 108 -1.39 -16.41 -20.08
C PRO A 108 -2.18 -15.26 -20.75
N PRO A 109 -1.51 -14.36 -21.49
CA PRO A 109 -2.20 -13.35 -22.28
C PRO A 109 -3.15 -13.97 -23.30
N VAL A 110 -4.32 -13.34 -23.48
CA VAL A 110 -5.27 -13.67 -24.54
C VAL A 110 -5.06 -12.76 -25.77
N PRO A 111 -5.58 -13.15 -26.96
CA PRO A 111 -5.52 -12.30 -28.14
C PRO A 111 -6.10 -10.89 -27.90
N LYS A 112 -5.45 -9.87 -28.45
CA LYS A 112 -5.86 -8.47 -28.33
C LYS A 112 -6.88 -8.14 -29.41
N THR A 113 -8.15 -8.01 -29.03
CA THR A 113 -9.29 -7.90 -29.96
C THR A 113 -9.93 -6.51 -30.00
N ALA A 114 -9.50 -5.58 -29.14
CA ALA A 114 -10.02 -4.21 -29.17
C ALA A 114 -9.59 -3.46 -30.45
N ASP A 115 -10.48 -2.60 -30.96
CA ASP A 115 -10.22 -1.69 -32.08
C ASP A 115 -9.41 -0.45 -31.66
N ALA A 116 -9.29 -0.17 -30.36
CA ALA A 116 -8.37 0.82 -29.81
C ALA A 116 -7.08 0.18 -29.28
N MET A 117 -5.95 0.88 -29.41
CA MET A 117 -4.64 0.41 -28.95
C MET A 117 -4.58 0.30 -27.42
N ALA A 118 -5.17 1.27 -26.72
CA ALA A 118 -5.09 1.39 -25.28
C ALA A 118 -6.46 1.57 -24.61
N VAL A 119 -6.51 1.27 -23.31
CA VAL A 119 -7.68 1.52 -22.45
C VAL A 119 -7.31 2.33 -21.22
N ALA A 120 -8.20 3.25 -20.83
CA ALA A 120 -8.14 3.99 -19.58
C ALA A 120 -9.43 3.75 -18.76
N VAL A 121 -9.28 3.29 -17.53
CA VAL A 121 -10.40 3.05 -16.59
C VAL A 121 -10.26 4.01 -15.41
N ILE A 122 -10.52 5.30 -15.66
CA ILE A 122 -10.30 6.39 -14.70
C ILE A 122 -11.63 7.07 -14.38
N SER A 123 -11.99 7.10 -13.09
CA SER A 123 -13.23 7.74 -12.62
C SER A 123 -13.01 8.89 -11.63
N ASN A 124 -11.78 9.06 -11.11
CA ASN A 124 -11.41 10.28 -10.38
C ASN A 124 -10.81 11.28 -11.37
N CYS A 125 -11.54 12.35 -11.71
CA CYS A 125 -11.06 13.31 -12.72
C CYS A 125 -10.16 14.41 -12.13
N ALA A 126 -10.05 14.48 -10.79
CA ALA A 126 -9.29 15.49 -10.06
C ALA A 126 -7.94 14.93 -9.57
N GLY A 127 -7.16 14.31 -10.46
CA GLY A 127 -5.79 13.87 -10.16
C GLY A 127 -4.80 15.05 -10.09
N HIS A 128 -3.75 14.92 -9.29
CA HIS A 128 -2.71 15.94 -9.07
C HIS A 128 -1.46 15.78 -9.96
N ASN A 129 -1.56 15.04 -11.06
CA ASN A 129 -0.41 14.71 -11.94
C ASN A 129 -0.67 14.96 -13.43
N ARG A 130 -1.64 15.81 -13.79
CA ARG A 130 -2.03 16.12 -15.19
C ARG A 130 -2.35 14.88 -16.05
N ARG A 131 -2.64 13.72 -15.44
CA ARG A 131 -2.84 12.45 -16.15
C ARG A 131 -3.84 12.52 -17.31
N LEU A 132 -4.96 13.23 -17.13
CA LEU A 132 -5.98 13.34 -18.19
C LEU A 132 -5.48 14.18 -19.36
N GLU A 133 -4.73 15.24 -19.09
CA GLU A 133 -4.11 16.06 -20.12
C GLU A 133 -3.07 15.26 -20.92
N TYR A 134 -2.25 14.47 -20.22
CA TYR A 134 -1.27 13.59 -20.85
C TYR A 134 -1.92 12.53 -21.74
N ILE A 135 -3.05 11.94 -21.32
CA ILE A 135 -3.83 11.02 -22.18
C ILE A 135 -4.34 11.76 -23.43
N ARG A 136 -4.86 12.99 -23.29
CA ARG A 136 -5.30 13.79 -24.44
C ARG A 136 -4.14 14.16 -25.38
N GLU A 137 -2.93 14.31 -24.87
CA GLU A 137 -1.72 14.47 -25.70
C GLU A 137 -1.38 13.20 -26.48
N LEU A 138 -1.46 12.03 -25.86
CA LEU A 138 -1.30 10.74 -26.54
C LEU A 138 -2.33 10.57 -27.67
N VAL A 139 -3.60 10.90 -27.40
CA VAL A 139 -4.67 10.85 -28.41
C VAL A 139 -4.38 11.81 -29.57
N ARG A 140 -3.99 13.06 -29.28
CA ARG A 140 -3.58 14.04 -30.31
C ARG A 140 -2.37 13.57 -31.12
N ALA A 141 -1.50 12.76 -30.54
CA ALA A 141 -0.33 12.17 -31.20
C ALA A 141 -0.64 10.87 -31.97
N GLY A 142 -1.90 10.42 -32.00
CA GLY A 142 -2.36 9.30 -32.82
C GLY A 142 -2.59 7.98 -32.09
N VAL A 143 -2.46 7.93 -30.77
CA VAL A 143 -2.79 6.73 -29.98
C VAL A 143 -4.31 6.64 -29.81
N THR A 144 -4.93 5.53 -30.23
CA THR A 144 -6.36 5.32 -30.00
C THR A 144 -6.62 4.77 -28.59
N VAL A 145 -7.51 5.43 -27.85
CA VAL A 145 -7.80 5.14 -26.43
C VAL A 145 -9.30 4.99 -26.19
N HIS A 146 -9.71 3.87 -25.61
CA HIS A 146 -11.03 3.75 -25.00
C HIS A 146 -11.01 4.19 -23.55
N HIS A 147 -11.97 5.04 -23.19
CA HIS A 147 -12.21 5.53 -21.85
C HIS A 147 -13.46 4.86 -21.29
N LEU A 148 -13.26 3.85 -20.44
CA LEU A 148 -14.34 3.07 -19.82
C LEU A 148 -14.77 3.64 -18.46
N GLY A 149 -13.91 4.46 -17.84
CA GLY A 149 -14.22 5.14 -16.58
C GLY A 149 -15.11 6.37 -16.77
N ALA A 150 -15.37 7.12 -15.69
CA ALA A 150 -16.20 8.32 -15.75
C ALA A 150 -15.52 9.51 -16.46
N CYS A 151 -14.19 9.56 -16.50
CA CYS A 151 -13.45 10.69 -17.07
C CYS A 151 -13.22 10.50 -18.57
N ASP A 152 -13.58 11.52 -19.36
CA ASP A 152 -13.50 11.52 -20.83
C ASP A 152 -14.17 10.29 -21.47
N HIS A 153 -15.22 9.76 -20.83
CA HIS A 153 -15.90 8.52 -21.20
C HIS A 153 -16.30 8.50 -22.68
N ASN A 154 -15.91 7.44 -23.40
CA ASN A 154 -16.19 7.31 -24.84
C ASN A 154 -16.54 5.88 -25.29
N LYS A 155 -16.56 4.91 -24.38
CA LYS A 155 -16.84 3.50 -24.70
C LYS A 155 -17.49 2.83 -23.50
N ASP A 156 -18.65 2.24 -23.74
CA ASP A 156 -19.30 1.36 -22.77
C ASP A 156 -18.61 0.00 -22.71
N TRP A 157 -18.54 -0.58 -21.51
CA TRP A 157 -18.17 -1.98 -21.34
C TRP A 157 -19.41 -2.82 -21.12
N SER A 158 -19.55 -3.88 -21.93
CA SER A 158 -20.51 -4.94 -21.68
C SER A 158 -19.73 -6.22 -21.37
N PRO A 159 -19.87 -6.80 -20.16
CA PRO A 159 -19.26 -8.09 -19.88
C PRO A 159 -19.83 -9.14 -20.84
N PRO A 160 -19.06 -10.16 -21.25
CA PRO A 160 -19.61 -11.25 -22.02
C PRO A 160 -20.76 -11.90 -21.24
N SER A 161 -21.85 -12.23 -21.94
CA SER A 161 -23.10 -12.70 -21.32
C SER A 161 -22.86 -13.82 -20.31
N GLY A 162 -23.36 -13.64 -19.07
CA GLY A 162 -23.27 -14.64 -18.00
C GLY A 162 -22.04 -14.54 -17.07
N MET A 163 -21.17 -13.53 -17.24
CA MET A 163 -19.96 -13.34 -16.40
C MET A 163 -19.99 -12.07 -15.53
N SER A 164 -21.05 -11.83 -14.76
CA SER A 164 -20.90 -10.92 -13.60
C SER A 164 -20.19 -11.70 -12.48
N ARG A 165 -18.86 -11.68 -12.47
CA ARG A 165 -18.02 -12.39 -11.49
C ARG A 165 -17.58 -11.49 -10.32
N GLY A 166 -18.10 -10.27 -10.29
CA GLY A 166 -17.83 -9.26 -9.27
C GLY A 166 -16.86 -8.19 -9.77
N ARG A 167 -16.98 -6.97 -9.22
CA ARG A 167 -16.35 -5.74 -9.74
C ARG A 167 -14.85 -5.86 -10.07
N PHE A 168 -14.09 -6.64 -9.29
CA PHE A 168 -12.65 -6.82 -9.52
C PHE A 168 -12.36 -7.68 -10.76
N VAL A 169 -13.01 -8.83 -10.89
CA VAL A 169 -12.88 -9.73 -12.04
C VAL A 169 -13.38 -9.01 -13.29
N ASP A 170 -14.52 -8.32 -13.17
CA ASP A 170 -15.09 -7.53 -14.26
C ASP A 170 -14.09 -6.47 -14.78
N LYS A 171 -13.27 -5.87 -13.88
CA LYS A 171 -12.25 -4.88 -14.28
C LYS A 171 -11.05 -5.51 -14.98
N ILE A 172 -10.53 -6.66 -14.54
CA ILE A 172 -9.44 -7.34 -15.27
C ILE A 172 -9.92 -7.81 -16.64
N ASP A 173 -11.15 -8.33 -16.72
CA ASP A 173 -11.80 -8.73 -17.97
C ASP A 173 -11.88 -7.56 -18.98
N MET A 174 -12.18 -6.33 -18.52
CA MET A 174 -12.15 -5.12 -19.35
C MET A 174 -10.79 -4.84 -20.01
N LEU A 175 -9.68 -5.22 -19.37
CA LEU A 175 -8.34 -4.88 -19.84
C LEU A 175 -7.78 -5.89 -20.84
N ARG A 176 -8.20 -7.16 -20.75
CA ARG A 176 -7.66 -8.26 -21.55
C ARG A 176 -7.66 -8.00 -23.08
N PRO A 177 -8.70 -7.39 -23.68
CA PRO A 177 -8.73 -7.15 -25.13
C PRO A 177 -7.70 -6.13 -25.65
N TYR A 178 -7.08 -5.33 -24.78
CA TYR A 178 -6.22 -4.22 -25.19
C TYR A 178 -4.74 -4.59 -25.14
N LYS A 179 -3.96 -4.00 -26.05
CA LYS A 179 -2.49 -4.11 -26.02
C LYS A 179 -1.92 -3.37 -24.80
N PHE A 180 -2.42 -2.16 -24.56
CA PHE A 180 -1.95 -1.28 -23.51
C PHE A 180 -3.05 -0.88 -22.54
N THR A 181 -2.71 -0.74 -21.27
CA THR A 181 -3.57 -0.12 -20.26
C THR A 181 -2.88 1.13 -19.73
N LEU A 182 -3.54 2.28 -19.79
CA LEU A 182 -3.04 3.54 -19.22
C LEU A 182 -3.25 3.50 -17.70
N ALA A 183 -2.25 2.95 -17.00
CA ALA A 183 -2.20 2.72 -15.56
C ALA A 183 -1.76 3.99 -14.82
N PHE A 184 -2.51 5.08 -14.98
CA PHE A 184 -2.11 6.38 -14.41
C PHE A 184 -2.68 6.57 -13.01
N GLU A 185 -1.80 6.74 -12.03
CA GLU A 185 -2.18 7.04 -10.65
C GLU A 185 -2.80 8.42 -10.51
N ASN A 186 -3.43 8.66 -9.36
CA ASN A 186 -4.03 9.96 -9.06
C ASN A 186 -2.96 11.02 -8.75
N THR A 187 -1.80 10.58 -8.27
CA THR A 187 -0.66 11.39 -7.80
C THR A 187 0.64 10.64 -8.14
N ASN A 188 1.75 11.36 -8.24
CA ASN A 188 3.07 10.76 -8.48
C ASN A 188 3.85 10.63 -7.17
N ASP A 189 3.17 10.13 -6.14
CA ASP A 189 3.71 10.04 -4.79
C ASP A 189 4.66 8.82 -4.68
N PRO A 190 5.88 8.95 -4.09
CA PRO A 190 6.77 7.81 -3.90
C PRO A 190 6.07 6.64 -3.20
N ASP A 191 6.39 5.42 -3.63
CA ASP A 191 5.80 4.16 -3.15
C ASP A 191 4.31 3.95 -3.45
N TYR A 192 3.60 4.95 -4.01
CA TYR A 192 2.18 4.84 -4.33
C TYR A 192 1.95 4.10 -5.66
N VAL A 193 2.04 2.77 -5.59
CA VAL A 193 1.78 1.85 -6.71
C VAL A 193 0.54 1.03 -6.39
N THR A 194 -0.56 1.26 -7.11
CA THR A 194 -1.86 0.67 -6.77
C THR A 194 -2.29 -0.48 -7.69
N GLU A 195 -3.52 -0.97 -7.51
CA GLU A 195 -4.15 -1.97 -8.39
C GLU A 195 -4.13 -1.56 -9.87
N LYS A 196 -4.02 -0.26 -10.18
CA LYS A 196 -3.89 0.24 -11.57
C LYS A 196 -2.63 -0.29 -12.24
N TYR A 197 -1.56 -0.50 -11.49
CA TYR A 197 -0.32 -1.10 -11.96
C TYR A 197 -0.44 -2.61 -12.14
N PHE A 198 -1.02 -3.31 -11.16
CA PHE A 198 -1.00 -4.77 -11.11
C PHE A 198 -2.10 -5.46 -11.95
N GLN A 199 -3.31 -4.88 -12.03
CA GLN A 199 -4.41 -5.45 -12.82
C GLN A 199 -4.08 -5.66 -14.31
N PRO A 200 -3.46 -4.69 -15.02
CA PRO A 200 -3.05 -4.92 -16.41
C PRO A 200 -2.00 -6.01 -16.57
N LEU A 201 -1.07 -6.15 -15.61
CA LEU A 201 -0.12 -7.26 -15.61
C LEU A 201 -0.84 -8.61 -15.57
N VAL A 202 -1.88 -8.77 -14.73
CA VAL A 202 -2.72 -9.98 -14.74
C VAL A 202 -3.41 -10.18 -16.09
N ALA A 203 -4.05 -9.14 -16.61
CA ALA A 203 -4.77 -9.19 -17.89
C ALA A 203 -3.86 -9.45 -19.11
N GLY A 204 -2.54 -9.45 -18.94
CA GLY A 204 -1.58 -9.51 -20.03
C GLY A 204 -1.67 -8.30 -20.97
N SER A 205 -2.16 -7.16 -20.46
CA SER A 205 -2.13 -5.87 -21.14
C SER A 205 -0.93 -5.09 -20.60
N VAL A 206 -0.07 -4.57 -21.47
CA VAL A 206 1.17 -3.90 -21.02
C VAL A 206 0.80 -2.60 -20.32
N PRO A 207 1.20 -2.39 -19.05
CA PRO A 207 0.89 -1.15 -18.35
C PRO A 207 1.73 -0.01 -18.92
N VAL A 208 1.08 1.10 -19.25
CA VAL A 208 1.70 2.41 -19.49
C VAL A 208 1.50 3.22 -18.22
N TYR A 209 2.56 3.45 -17.46
CA TYR A 209 2.49 3.88 -16.07
C TYR A 209 2.89 5.35 -15.87
N MET A 210 2.11 6.04 -15.03
CA MET A 210 2.40 7.37 -14.51
C MET A 210 2.08 7.33 -13.01
N GLY A 211 3.06 7.58 -12.15
CA GLY A 211 2.87 7.49 -10.71
C GLY A 211 4.20 7.56 -9.96
N ALA A 212 4.44 6.61 -9.06
CA ALA A 212 5.63 6.59 -8.22
C ALA A 212 6.93 6.46 -9.03
N GLN A 213 7.92 7.29 -8.72
CA GLN A 213 9.21 7.31 -9.44
C GLN A 213 10.02 6.02 -9.26
N ASN A 214 9.80 5.30 -8.17
CA ASN A 214 10.45 4.03 -7.86
C ASN A 214 9.61 2.80 -8.29
N SER A 215 8.67 2.98 -9.22
CA SER A 215 7.78 1.90 -9.68
C SER A 215 8.50 0.70 -10.31
N GLU A 216 9.76 0.87 -10.74
CA GLU A 216 10.57 -0.21 -11.30
C GLU A 216 10.80 -1.35 -10.30
N LEU A 217 10.75 -1.06 -8.99
CA LEU A 217 10.78 -2.08 -7.93
C LEU A 217 9.64 -3.11 -8.08
N TYR A 218 8.54 -2.69 -8.69
CA TYR A 218 7.35 -3.49 -8.90
C TYR A 218 7.21 -3.99 -10.35
N ALA A 219 8.22 -3.84 -11.22
CA ALA A 219 8.17 -4.39 -12.56
C ALA A 219 8.52 -5.89 -12.58
N PRO A 220 7.64 -6.78 -13.11
CA PRO A 220 7.94 -8.20 -13.21
C PRO A 220 9.25 -8.52 -13.94
N ALA A 221 9.59 -7.76 -14.98
CA ALA A 221 10.83 -7.89 -15.73
C ALA A 221 11.26 -6.54 -16.33
N PRO A 222 12.50 -6.41 -16.82
CA PRO A 222 12.88 -5.25 -17.62
C PRO A 222 11.89 -5.03 -18.77
N HIS A 223 11.49 -3.78 -18.99
CA HIS A 223 10.56 -3.37 -20.04
C HIS A 223 9.12 -3.93 -19.94
N SER A 224 8.77 -4.75 -18.94
CA SER A 224 7.40 -5.27 -18.79
C SER A 224 6.35 -4.19 -18.49
N VAL A 225 6.81 -2.99 -18.12
CA VAL A 225 6.01 -1.78 -17.88
C VAL A 225 6.66 -0.62 -18.60
N ILE A 226 5.84 0.18 -19.28
CA ILE A 226 6.28 1.37 -20.02
C ILE A 226 6.03 2.58 -19.12
N ARG A 227 7.06 3.20 -18.57
CA ARG A 227 6.91 4.37 -17.70
C ARG A 227 6.88 5.65 -18.53
N THR A 228 6.01 6.58 -18.15
CA THR A 228 5.94 7.91 -18.78
C THR A 228 7.21 8.73 -18.52
N ASP A 229 7.84 8.57 -17.35
CA ASP A 229 9.09 9.26 -16.98
C ASP A 229 10.29 8.93 -17.89
N ASP A 230 10.26 7.80 -18.59
CA ASP A 230 11.35 7.36 -19.47
C ASP A 230 11.33 8.09 -20.83
N PHE A 231 10.32 8.93 -21.06
CA PHE A 231 10.12 9.67 -22.31
C PHE A 231 10.13 11.17 -22.07
N ALA A 232 10.68 11.91 -23.03
CA ALA A 232 10.75 13.37 -22.94
C ALA A 232 9.35 14.03 -22.88
N ASP A 233 8.38 13.47 -23.59
CA ASP A 233 6.99 13.94 -23.64
C ASP A 233 6.03 12.85 -24.14
N ALA A 234 4.72 13.16 -24.13
CA ALA A 234 3.68 12.28 -24.63
C ALA A 234 3.82 11.95 -26.13
N ARG A 235 4.43 12.81 -26.95
CA ARG A 235 4.63 12.53 -28.39
C ARG A 235 5.71 11.46 -28.59
N ALA A 236 6.80 11.52 -27.83
CA ALA A 236 7.84 10.50 -27.83
C ALA A 236 7.28 9.14 -27.39
N LEU A 237 6.47 9.13 -26.32
CA LEU A 237 5.79 7.92 -25.88
C LEU A 237 4.79 7.41 -26.94
N ALA A 238 3.97 8.29 -27.53
CA ALA A 238 3.04 7.90 -28.58
C ALA A 238 3.73 7.21 -29.77
N LYS A 239 4.89 7.73 -30.19
CA LYS A 239 5.71 7.10 -31.26
C LYS A 239 6.13 5.68 -30.87
N TYR A 240 6.52 5.46 -29.62
CA TYR A 240 6.89 4.13 -29.12
C TYR A 240 5.69 3.17 -29.04
N LEU A 241 4.54 3.64 -28.54
CA LEU A 241 3.32 2.84 -28.48
C LEU A 241 2.82 2.45 -29.89
N LEU A 242 2.90 3.36 -30.86
CA LEU A 242 2.55 3.09 -32.26
C LEU A 242 3.47 2.04 -32.89
N PHE A 243 4.79 2.15 -32.64
CA PHE A 243 5.76 1.14 -33.07
C PHE A 243 5.41 -0.24 -32.52
N LEU A 244 5.22 -0.35 -31.20
CA LEU A 244 4.85 -1.60 -30.54
C LEU A 244 3.49 -2.14 -31.02
N ALA A 245 2.51 -1.27 -31.25
CA ALA A 245 1.20 -1.67 -31.76
C ALA A 245 1.30 -2.32 -33.15
N SER A 246 2.23 -1.83 -33.98
CA SER A 246 2.47 -2.31 -35.35
C SER A 246 3.46 -3.48 -35.46
N ASN A 247 4.16 -3.82 -34.38
CA ASN A 247 5.20 -4.84 -34.35
C ASN A 247 4.90 -5.90 -33.27
N GLU A 248 4.34 -7.04 -33.69
CA GLU A 248 3.94 -8.10 -32.78
C GLU A 248 5.10 -8.72 -32.01
N GLU A 249 6.27 -8.88 -32.64
CA GLU A 249 7.46 -9.42 -31.99
C GLU A 249 7.93 -8.50 -30.87
N ALA A 250 8.08 -7.20 -31.15
CA ALA A 250 8.48 -6.22 -30.16
C ALA A 250 7.45 -6.08 -29.02
N TYR A 251 6.15 -6.18 -29.33
CA TYR A 251 5.11 -6.18 -28.32
C TYR A 251 5.14 -7.42 -27.44
N ASN A 252 5.26 -8.61 -28.04
CA ASN A 252 5.24 -9.88 -27.32
C ASN A 252 6.46 -10.03 -26.40
N ALA A 253 7.61 -9.44 -26.74
CA ALA A 253 8.78 -9.38 -25.87
C ALA A 253 8.50 -8.72 -24.51
N LEU A 254 7.58 -7.73 -24.46
CA LEU A 254 7.17 -7.06 -23.19
C LEU A 254 6.41 -8.01 -22.24
N LEU A 255 5.86 -9.12 -22.77
CA LEU A 255 5.04 -10.09 -22.05
C LEU A 255 5.77 -11.43 -21.83
N GLU A 256 7.03 -11.57 -22.25
CA GLU A 256 7.79 -12.81 -22.17
C GLU A 256 7.90 -13.35 -20.73
N TRP A 257 7.98 -12.45 -19.76
CA TRP A 257 8.02 -12.76 -18.32
C TRP A 257 6.85 -13.63 -17.84
N LYS A 258 5.71 -13.61 -18.55
CA LYS A 258 4.56 -14.49 -18.28
C LYS A 258 4.92 -15.97 -18.39
N TYR A 259 5.93 -16.30 -19.20
CA TYR A 259 6.37 -17.66 -19.49
C TYR A 259 7.71 -17.99 -18.83
N THR A 260 8.60 -17.01 -18.72
CA THR A 260 9.96 -17.22 -18.19
C THR A 260 10.07 -16.95 -16.69
N GLY A 261 9.04 -16.37 -16.07
CA GLY A 261 9.05 -15.99 -14.67
C GLY A 261 9.37 -14.51 -14.45
N VAL A 262 9.37 -14.11 -13.18
CA VAL A 262 9.58 -12.73 -12.75
C VAL A 262 10.99 -12.52 -12.19
N SER A 263 11.41 -11.27 -12.12
CA SER A 263 12.68 -10.88 -11.51
C SER A 263 12.70 -11.18 -10.00
N PRO A 264 13.87 -11.49 -9.42
CA PRO A 264 14.00 -11.67 -7.97
C PRO A 264 13.57 -10.44 -7.16
N GLY A 265 13.86 -9.23 -7.68
CA GLY A 265 13.48 -7.98 -7.03
C GLY A 265 11.96 -7.84 -6.94
N PHE A 266 11.24 -8.10 -8.04
CA PHE A 266 9.79 -8.11 -8.03
C PHE A 266 9.24 -9.18 -7.08
N ALA A 267 9.79 -10.40 -7.11
CA ALA A 267 9.32 -11.47 -6.23
C ALA A 267 9.47 -11.12 -4.75
N HIS A 268 10.58 -10.47 -4.39
CA HIS A 268 10.81 -9.96 -3.05
C HIS A 268 9.83 -8.85 -2.67
N ALA A 269 9.62 -7.87 -3.56
CA ALA A 269 8.68 -6.77 -3.32
C ALA A 269 7.24 -7.28 -3.10
N MET A 270 6.81 -8.27 -3.88
CA MET A 270 5.49 -8.90 -3.74
C MET A 270 5.35 -9.71 -2.44
N ALA A 271 6.42 -10.40 -2.00
CA ALA A 271 6.41 -11.16 -0.74
C ALA A 271 6.40 -10.24 0.49
N ALA A 272 7.18 -9.15 0.47
CA ALA A 272 7.35 -8.24 1.60
C ALA A 272 6.03 -7.62 2.11
N THR A 273 5.05 -7.42 1.23
CA THR A 273 3.74 -6.86 1.60
C THR A 273 2.67 -7.92 1.87
N THR A 274 2.87 -9.18 1.44
CA THR A 274 1.79 -10.19 1.36
C THR A 274 2.04 -11.56 1.95
N ASP A 275 3.26 -11.86 2.41
CA ASP A 275 3.51 -13.04 3.25
C ASP A 275 2.64 -12.99 4.52
N MET A 276 2.26 -11.78 4.96
CA MET A 276 1.44 -11.58 6.13
C MET A 276 0.57 -10.31 6.01
N HIS A 277 -0.73 -10.45 6.31
CA HIS A 277 -1.70 -9.35 6.28
C HIS A 277 -1.22 -8.16 7.14
N SER A 278 -1.49 -6.93 6.71
CA SER A 278 -1.02 -5.69 7.36
C SER A 278 -1.36 -5.62 8.85
N HIS A 279 -2.59 -5.98 9.24
CA HIS A 279 -2.96 -6.07 10.67
C HIS A 279 -2.14 -7.10 11.46
N CYS A 280 -1.66 -8.17 10.82
CA CYS A 280 -0.83 -9.15 11.53
C CYS A 280 0.62 -8.65 11.68
N ARG A 281 1.13 -7.92 10.68
CA ARG A 281 2.38 -7.15 10.80
C ARG A 281 2.29 -6.11 11.92
N LEU A 282 1.16 -5.43 12.04
CA LEU A 282 0.87 -4.52 13.16
C LEU A 282 0.89 -5.26 14.51
N CYS A 283 0.21 -6.41 14.59
CA CYS A 283 0.21 -7.22 15.81
C CYS A 283 1.61 -7.66 16.22
N ARG A 284 2.45 -8.09 15.26
CA ARG A 284 3.85 -8.41 15.52
C ARG A 284 4.57 -7.23 16.18
N LEU A 285 4.49 -6.04 15.60
CA LEU A 285 5.14 -4.84 16.12
C LEU A 285 4.62 -4.46 17.51
N ALA A 286 3.30 -4.51 17.72
CA ALA A 286 2.70 -4.21 19.00
C ALA A 286 3.19 -5.16 20.10
N ARG A 287 3.26 -6.47 19.82
CA ARG A 287 3.76 -7.47 20.76
C ARG A 287 5.24 -7.30 21.05
N GLU A 288 6.08 -7.13 20.03
CA GLU A 288 7.52 -6.89 20.19
C GLU A 288 7.77 -5.63 21.05
N THR A 289 7.01 -4.55 20.82
CA THR A 289 7.12 -3.31 21.60
C THR A 289 6.71 -3.51 23.06
N LEU A 290 5.59 -4.21 23.29
CA LEU A 290 5.10 -4.49 24.64
C LEU A 290 6.02 -5.42 25.42
N GLU A 291 6.64 -6.40 24.77
CA GLU A 291 7.62 -7.29 25.42
C GLU A 291 8.85 -6.53 25.91
N VAL A 292 9.33 -5.56 25.12
CA VAL A 292 10.42 -4.67 25.56
C VAL A 292 9.98 -3.78 26.72
N GLU A 293 8.81 -3.13 26.61
CA GLU A 293 8.32 -2.24 27.68
C GLU A 293 7.99 -2.97 28.98
N VAL A 294 7.47 -4.19 28.91
CA VAL A 294 7.18 -5.02 30.08
C VAL A 294 8.47 -5.63 30.64
N GLY A 295 9.38 -6.11 29.79
CA GLY A 295 10.68 -6.61 30.22
C GLY A 295 11.52 -5.53 30.91
N ASP A 296 11.48 -4.30 30.40
CA ASP A 296 12.09 -3.12 31.05
C ASP A 296 11.37 -2.78 32.36
N ARG A 297 10.04 -2.93 32.44
CA ARG A 297 9.30 -2.76 33.70
C ARG A 297 9.60 -3.82 34.75
N ASP A 298 9.80 -5.07 34.35
CA ASP A 298 10.21 -6.15 35.25
C ASP A 298 11.68 -5.96 35.69
N ALA A 299 12.53 -5.37 34.84
CA ALA A 299 13.86 -4.89 35.22
C ALA A 299 13.82 -3.65 36.14
N LEU A 300 12.74 -2.86 36.07
CA LEU A 300 12.40 -1.76 36.96
C LEU A 300 11.50 -2.27 38.12
N SER A 301 11.94 -3.29 38.85
CA SER A 301 11.20 -3.76 40.01
C SER A 301 11.02 -2.64 41.08
N PRO A 302 9.97 -2.70 41.93
CA PRO A 302 9.47 -1.57 42.72
C PRO A 302 10.42 -0.99 43.78
N GLU A 303 11.57 -1.60 44.03
CA GLU A 303 12.50 -1.13 45.08
C GLU A 303 13.16 0.22 44.75
N THR A 304 13.15 0.65 43.48
CA THR A 304 13.84 1.88 43.07
C THR A 304 12.94 3.13 42.97
N VAL A 305 11.60 3.00 43.09
CA VAL A 305 10.67 4.13 42.81
C VAL A 305 9.72 4.49 43.97
N LEU A 306 9.84 3.87 45.15
CA LEU A 306 9.09 4.30 46.34
C LEU A 306 9.96 4.29 47.61
N ALA A 307 10.89 5.25 47.71
CA ALA A 307 11.29 5.79 49.01
C ALA A 307 10.55 7.14 49.20
N PRO A 308 9.69 7.29 50.22
CA PRO A 308 9.03 8.56 50.50
C PRO A 308 10.08 9.58 50.96
N GLN A 309 10.21 10.68 50.22
CA GLN A 309 10.82 11.89 50.74
C GLN A 309 9.84 12.55 51.69
N THR A 310 9.92 12.23 52.98
CA THR A 310 9.31 13.05 54.04
C THR A 310 10.39 13.80 54.80
N LYS A 311 10.32 15.13 54.70
CA LYS A 311 10.94 16.09 55.61
C LYS A 311 10.39 15.90 57.01
N ASP A 312 11.28 15.73 57.98
CA ASP A 312 11.38 16.52 59.23
C ASP A 312 12.11 15.71 60.30
N GLU A 313 13.41 15.98 60.45
CA GLU A 313 14.09 15.92 61.75
C GLU A 313 15.27 16.90 61.73
N ALA A 314 15.33 17.75 62.76
CA ALA A 314 16.20 18.91 62.89
C ALA A 314 17.70 18.56 62.97
N PRO A 315 18.62 19.49 62.66
CA PRO A 315 20.06 19.24 62.70
C PRO A 315 20.56 19.18 64.15
N GLY A 316 20.83 17.96 64.63
CA GLY A 316 21.60 17.68 65.83
C GLY A 316 23.10 17.51 65.53
N ALA A 317 23.94 18.09 66.38
CA ALA A 317 25.36 18.32 66.21
C ALA A 317 26.29 17.07 66.09
N VAL A 318 27.31 17.23 65.23
CA VAL A 318 28.72 16.75 65.14
C VAL A 318 29.26 15.70 66.15
N PRO A 319 30.25 14.84 65.78
CA PRO A 319 31.65 15.28 65.62
C PRO A 319 32.44 14.68 64.43
N TYR A 320 33.39 15.48 63.94
CA TYR A 320 34.55 15.08 63.12
C TYR A 320 35.39 14.01 63.83
N PRO A 321 36.01 13.08 63.08
CA PRO A 321 37.47 13.14 62.86
C PRO A 321 37.79 12.77 61.40
N GLY A 322 38.77 13.31 60.69
CA GLY A 322 40.02 13.98 60.99
C GLY A 322 40.92 13.67 59.79
N MET A 323 41.45 14.69 59.13
CA MET A 323 42.58 14.50 58.21
C MET A 323 43.85 14.23 59.03
N GLY A 324 44.76 13.44 58.48
CA GLY A 324 46.19 13.53 58.77
C GLY A 324 46.87 12.18 59.02
N GLY A 325 47.84 11.85 58.16
CA GLY A 325 48.78 10.74 58.32
C GLY A 325 49.14 10.09 57.01
#